data_AF-A0A7S1P3E5-F1
#
_entry.id   AF-A0A7S1P3E5-F1
#
_cell.length_a   1.000
_cell.length_b   1.000
_cell.length_c   1.000
_cell.angle_alpha   90.00
_cell.angle_beta   90.00
_cell.angle_gamma   90.00
#
_symmetry.space_group_name_H-M   'P 1'
#
loop_
_entity.id
_entity.type
_entity.pdbx_description
1 polymer ?
#
loop_
_entity_poly.entity_id
_entity_poly.type
_entity_poly.pdbx_seq_one_letter_code
_entity_poly.pdbx_strand_id
1 'polypeptide(L)'
;MSYHRGRGGGGDYHSSPHPFRRGPHGPPRQGGFRGHGPFMAPKPRSGHCEVMENPHRYLEVDQQKRVLHVSLCGQLMQDRDLDAFCRYLDTRMSALRTEFQLGELDAVSAVFDASENSITDEGVKTLTTLFDTWRIHVHILKLYRNQITDKGAKTIANYIYLNPHPVLEVHLSHNQLTDEGMKHLLWTFAKHEGYPAYPNPMDKFDNVGRQTAIQEGIALGRGGNRRWVPVWLRLENNNLTDVDALFDWMRENEVTYCIAHPRDPHCTARACKLAEPGRAEIKVHLPSSLIETSHRHNMPPPQGSRAGPHSHRGGGPPPQHNGR
;
A
#
# COMPACT_ATOMS: atom_id res chain seq x y z
N MET A 1 -71.93 7.21 12.76
CA MET A 1 -72.71 6.78 13.93
C MET A 1 -73.32 5.41 13.62
N SER A 2 -73.23 4.47 14.58
CA SER A 2 -73.98 3.20 14.67
C SER A 2 -73.56 2.07 13.70
N TYR A 3 -72.64 1.17 14.08
CA TYR A 3 -72.82 -0.14 14.78
C TYR A 3 -73.62 -1.21 14.02
N HIS A 4 -72.93 -2.30 13.63
CA HIS A 4 -73.42 -3.67 13.84
C HIS A 4 -72.25 -4.66 14.07
N ARG A 5 -72.46 -5.53 15.07
CA ARG A 5 -71.57 -6.59 15.58
C ARG A 5 -71.65 -7.87 14.75
N GLY A 6 -70.56 -8.66 14.78
CA GLY A 6 -70.56 -10.10 14.54
C GLY A 6 -69.32 -10.79 15.12
N ARG A 7 -69.53 -11.65 16.13
CA ARG A 7 -68.60 -12.58 16.82
C ARG A 7 -67.98 -13.60 15.83
N GLY A 8 -66.89 -14.33 16.08
CA GLY A 8 -66.07 -14.60 17.27
C GLY A 8 -65.10 -15.77 16.99
N GLY A 9 -64.35 -16.19 18.03
CA GLY A 9 -63.41 -17.33 18.04
C GLY A 9 -61.96 -16.84 18.17
N GLY A 10 -61.20 -17.07 19.24
CA GLY A 10 -61.16 -18.21 20.16
C GLY A 10 -59.81 -18.88 19.97
N GLY A 11 -58.85 -18.62 20.87
CA GLY A 11 -57.49 -19.13 20.74
C GLY A 11 -56.58 -18.61 21.85
N ASP A 12 -56.68 -19.26 23.01
CA ASP A 12 -55.88 -19.06 24.21
C ASP A 12 -54.39 -19.31 23.97
N TYR A 13 -53.51 -18.43 24.46
CA TYR A 13 -52.18 -18.84 24.91
C TYR A 13 -51.79 -18.11 26.19
N HIS A 14 -51.57 -18.94 27.21
CA HIS A 14 -51.24 -18.64 28.59
C HIS A 14 -49.96 -17.82 28.77
N SER A 15 -50.00 -17.01 29.83
CA SER A 15 -48.88 -16.28 30.40
C SER A 15 -48.02 -17.14 31.34
N SER A 16 -46.75 -16.71 31.51
CA SER A 16 -45.88 -16.75 32.71
C SER A 16 -44.60 -17.64 32.60
N PRO A 17 -43.56 -17.44 33.45
CA PRO A 17 -42.27 -16.86 33.01
C PRO A 17 -40.99 -17.60 33.52
N HIS A 18 -39.80 -17.09 33.12
CA HIS A 18 -38.44 -17.33 33.67
C HIS A 18 -37.76 -18.70 33.45
N PRO A 19 -36.42 -18.85 33.60
CA PRO A 19 -35.32 -17.87 33.68
C PRO A 19 -34.12 -18.18 32.74
N PHE A 20 -33.33 -17.14 32.44
CA PHE A 20 -32.01 -17.24 31.84
C PHE A 20 -31.02 -17.94 32.79
N ARG A 21 -30.48 -19.10 32.39
CA ARG A 21 -29.21 -19.63 32.92
C ARG A 21 -28.08 -19.22 31.98
N ARG A 22 -27.14 -18.42 32.50
CA ARG A 22 -25.81 -18.18 31.90
C ARG A 22 -24.92 -19.41 32.14
N GLY A 23 -24.33 -19.93 31.07
CA GLY A 23 -23.14 -20.78 31.07
C GLY A 23 -22.04 -20.12 30.23
N PRO A 24 -20.75 -20.43 30.45
CA PRO A 24 -19.64 -19.59 29.98
C PRO A 24 -19.39 -19.84 28.49
N HIS A 25 -19.74 -18.88 27.65
CA HIS A 25 -19.28 -18.85 26.27
C HIS A 25 -17.82 -18.40 26.25
N GLY A 26 -16.91 -19.34 26.02
CA GLY A 26 -15.58 -19.04 25.50
C GLY A 26 -15.69 -18.29 24.16
N PRO A 27 -14.65 -17.56 23.75
CA PRO A 27 -14.71 -16.73 22.54
C PRO A 27 -15.06 -17.60 21.31
N PRO A 28 -15.95 -17.13 20.42
CA PRO A 28 -16.29 -17.88 19.23
C PRO A 28 -15.03 -18.06 18.39
N ARG A 29 -14.74 -19.32 18.06
CA ARG A 29 -13.68 -19.71 17.13
C ARG A 29 -13.88 -18.93 15.83
N GLN A 30 -12.81 -18.28 15.37
CA GLN A 30 -12.74 -17.57 14.11
C GLN A 30 -13.30 -18.46 13.00
N GLY A 31 -14.46 -18.07 12.46
CA GLY A 31 -14.96 -18.60 11.19
C GLY A 31 -13.99 -18.14 10.11
N GLY A 32 -13.16 -19.08 9.63
CA GLY A 32 -12.20 -18.83 8.57
C GLY A 32 -12.90 -18.33 7.32
N PHE A 33 -12.69 -17.06 7.00
CA PHE A 33 -12.77 -16.61 5.62
C PHE A 33 -11.76 -17.44 4.84
N ARG A 34 -12.23 -18.33 3.95
CA ARG A 34 -11.41 -18.90 2.89
C ARG A 34 -11.13 -17.78 1.89
N GLY A 35 -10.28 -16.83 2.28
CA GLY A 35 -9.63 -15.95 1.32
C GLY A 35 -8.62 -16.79 0.57
N HIS A 36 -8.71 -16.81 -0.76
CA HIS A 36 -7.58 -17.21 -1.58
C HIS A 36 -6.34 -16.46 -1.07
N GLY A 37 -5.23 -17.16 -0.83
CA GLY A 37 -3.98 -16.53 -0.45
C GLY A 37 -3.59 -15.44 -1.47
N PRO A 38 -2.67 -14.52 -1.13
CA PRO A 38 -2.24 -13.48 -2.06
C PRO A 38 -1.83 -14.11 -3.39
N PHE A 39 -2.36 -13.58 -4.49
CA PHE A 39 -1.97 -13.98 -5.83
C PHE A 39 -0.44 -13.91 -5.95
N MET A 40 0.19 -15.07 -6.18
CA MET A 40 1.63 -15.16 -6.37
C MET A 40 1.91 -15.49 -7.82
N ALA A 41 2.33 -14.49 -8.58
CA ALA A 41 2.77 -14.69 -9.95
C ALA A 41 4.03 -15.57 -9.99
N PRO A 42 4.23 -16.36 -11.07
CA PRO A 42 5.43 -17.16 -11.22
C PRO A 42 6.68 -16.27 -11.20
N LYS A 43 7.77 -16.75 -10.59
CA LYS A 43 9.08 -16.10 -10.67
C LYS A 43 9.83 -16.58 -11.92
N PRO A 44 10.66 -15.72 -12.54
CA PRO A 44 11.44 -16.11 -13.70
C PRO A 44 12.35 -17.29 -13.36
N ARG A 45 12.40 -18.29 -14.24
CA ARG A 45 13.26 -19.48 -14.07
C ARG A 45 14.63 -19.25 -14.70
N SER A 46 14.68 -18.36 -15.67
CA SER A 46 15.87 -17.91 -16.37
C SER A 46 16.36 -16.56 -15.81
N GLY A 47 17.57 -16.15 -16.17
CA GLY A 47 18.11 -14.83 -15.81
C GLY A 47 17.54 -13.65 -16.62
N HIS A 48 16.35 -13.80 -17.23
CA HIS A 48 15.69 -12.75 -18.01
C HIS A 48 14.18 -12.69 -17.73
N CYS A 49 13.56 -11.58 -18.13
CA CYS A 49 12.12 -11.36 -17.99
C CYS A 49 11.32 -12.22 -18.99
N GLU A 50 10.37 -13.01 -18.48
CA GLU A 50 9.48 -13.88 -19.27
C GLU A 50 8.02 -13.36 -19.30
N VAL A 51 7.77 -12.16 -18.77
CA VAL A 51 6.40 -11.63 -18.61
C VAL A 51 5.65 -11.58 -19.94
N MET A 52 6.34 -11.17 -21.01
CA MET A 52 5.70 -11.01 -22.31
C MET A 52 5.44 -12.32 -23.06
N GLU A 53 5.99 -13.45 -22.60
CA GLU A 53 5.61 -14.76 -23.15
C GLU A 53 4.18 -15.13 -22.75
N ASN A 54 3.78 -14.76 -21.52
CA ASN A 54 2.47 -15.11 -20.95
C ASN A 54 1.93 -14.00 -20.03
N PRO A 55 1.64 -12.79 -20.55
CA PRO A 55 1.34 -11.62 -19.72
C PRO A 55 0.05 -11.76 -18.91
N HIS A 56 -0.89 -12.57 -19.39
CA HIS A 56 -2.14 -12.91 -18.68
C HIS A 56 -1.90 -13.60 -17.33
N ARG A 57 -0.74 -14.22 -17.09
CA ARG A 57 -0.40 -14.90 -15.82
C ARG A 57 -0.05 -13.94 -14.69
N TYR A 58 0.05 -12.65 -14.97
CA TYR A 58 0.38 -11.60 -14.00
C TYR A 58 -0.83 -10.70 -13.72
N LEU A 59 -1.99 -11.04 -14.28
CA LEU A 59 -3.23 -10.29 -14.22
C LEU A 59 -4.36 -11.18 -13.69
N GLU A 60 -4.95 -10.81 -12.56
CA GLU A 60 -6.13 -11.45 -11.99
C GLU A 60 -7.29 -10.44 -11.93
N VAL A 61 -8.48 -10.91 -12.29
CA VAL A 61 -9.71 -10.10 -12.31
C VAL A 61 -10.64 -10.62 -11.23
N ASP A 62 -10.75 -9.90 -10.11
CA ASP A 62 -11.73 -10.21 -9.07
C ASP A 62 -13.07 -9.57 -9.46
N GLN A 63 -13.92 -10.32 -10.15
CA GLN A 63 -15.22 -9.82 -10.61
C GLN A 63 -16.18 -9.47 -9.46
N GLN A 64 -16.07 -10.14 -8.31
CA GLN A 64 -16.95 -9.87 -7.17
C GLN A 64 -16.62 -8.54 -6.52
N LYS A 65 -15.33 -8.26 -6.36
CA LYS A 65 -14.85 -6.99 -5.82
C LYS A 65 -14.58 -5.94 -6.91
N ARG A 66 -14.75 -6.28 -8.19
CA ARG A 66 -14.43 -5.41 -9.34
C ARG A 66 -13.03 -4.80 -9.24
N VAL A 67 -12.06 -5.60 -8.79
CA VAL A 67 -10.66 -5.19 -8.62
C VAL A 67 -9.78 -5.90 -9.63
N LEU A 68 -8.95 -5.13 -10.32
CA LEU A 68 -7.86 -5.64 -11.14
C LEU A 68 -6.60 -5.83 -10.28
N HIS A 69 -6.08 -7.05 -10.22
CA HIS A 69 -4.83 -7.37 -9.54
C HIS A 69 -3.71 -7.58 -10.56
N VAL A 70 -2.65 -6.77 -10.47
CA VAL A 70 -1.44 -6.90 -11.27
C VAL A 70 -0.26 -7.23 -10.36
N SER A 71 0.42 -8.34 -10.61
CA SER A 71 1.56 -8.81 -9.81
C SER A 71 2.77 -9.09 -10.69
N LEU A 72 3.63 -8.10 -10.86
CA LEU A 72 4.90 -8.11 -11.60
C LEU A 72 6.11 -8.14 -10.66
N CYS A 73 5.93 -8.57 -9.40
CA CYS A 73 7.01 -8.56 -8.42
C CYS A 73 8.15 -9.52 -8.80
N GLY A 74 9.39 -9.04 -8.79
CA GLY A 74 10.60 -9.86 -8.96
C GLY A 74 10.73 -10.53 -10.32
N GLN A 75 10.36 -9.81 -11.39
CA GLN A 75 10.32 -10.33 -12.75
C GLN A 75 11.54 -9.93 -13.59
N LEU A 76 12.53 -9.29 -12.96
CA LEU A 76 13.73 -8.76 -13.62
C LEU A 76 13.39 -7.73 -14.71
N MET A 77 12.28 -7.01 -14.54
CA MET A 77 11.77 -6.06 -15.53
C MET A 77 12.58 -4.76 -15.53
N GLN A 78 12.81 -4.22 -16.72
CA GLN A 78 13.22 -2.84 -16.95
C GLN A 78 12.04 -2.04 -17.51
N ASP A 79 12.21 -0.73 -17.69
CA ASP A 79 11.15 0.15 -18.21
C ASP A 79 10.58 -0.31 -19.54
N ARG A 80 11.40 -0.87 -20.43
CA ARG A 80 10.94 -1.43 -21.72
C ARG A 80 9.96 -2.60 -21.55
N ASP A 81 10.18 -3.42 -20.52
CA ASP A 81 9.36 -4.60 -20.25
C ASP A 81 8.04 -4.16 -19.61
N LEU A 82 8.10 -3.16 -18.71
CA LEU A 82 6.92 -2.54 -18.11
C LEU A 82 6.07 -1.83 -19.18
N ASP A 83 6.70 -1.11 -20.09
CA ASP A 83 6.05 -0.46 -21.22
C ASP A 83 5.37 -1.48 -22.16
N ALA A 84 6.03 -2.60 -22.46
CA ALA A 84 5.42 -3.70 -23.21
C ALA A 84 4.20 -4.30 -22.47
N PHE A 85 4.30 -4.49 -21.15
CA PHE A 85 3.17 -4.94 -20.34
C PHE A 85 2.03 -3.90 -20.30
N CYS A 86 2.33 -2.61 -20.21
CA CYS A 86 1.35 -1.53 -20.23
C CYS A 86 0.60 -1.50 -21.57
N ARG A 87 1.28 -1.69 -22.71
CA ARG A 87 0.62 -1.85 -24.02
C ARG A 87 -0.28 -3.08 -24.05
N TYR A 88 0.17 -4.20 -23.49
CA TYR A 88 -0.69 -5.37 -23.37
C TYR A 88 -1.95 -5.07 -22.54
N LEU A 89 -1.79 -4.44 -21.37
CA LEU A 89 -2.91 -4.08 -20.50
C LEU A 89 -3.87 -3.13 -21.20
N ASP A 90 -3.36 -2.11 -21.91
CA ASP A 90 -4.14 -1.18 -22.73
C ASP A 90 -5.11 -1.92 -23.68
N THR A 91 -4.63 -2.94 -24.41
CA THR A 91 -5.49 -3.76 -25.30
C THR A 91 -6.58 -4.54 -24.56
N ARG A 92 -6.40 -4.80 -23.25
CA ARG A 92 -7.34 -5.54 -22.41
C ARG A 92 -8.37 -4.64 -21.74
N MET A 93 -8.14 -3.33 -21.64
CA MET A 93 -8.94 -2.46 -20.80
C MET A 93 -10.40 -2.35 -21.24
N SER A 94 -10.69 -2.27 -22.54
CA SER A 94 -12.07 -2.23 -23.04
C SER A 94 -12.87 -3.47 -22.63
N ALA A 95 -12.26 -4.66 -22.69
CA ALA A 95 -12.88 -5.90 -22.25
C ALA A 95 -13.09 -5.91 -20.72
N LEU A 96 -12.07 -5.51 -19.94
CA LEU A 96 -12.16 -5.43 -18.48
C LEU A 96 -13.26 -4.48 -18.01
N ARG A 97 -13.41 -3.31 -18.64
CA ARG A 97 -14.48 -2.36 -18.33
C ARG A 97 -15.86 -2.98 -18.57
N THR A 98 -16.00 -3.76 -19.63
CA THR A 98 -17.24 -4.49 -19.94
C THR A 98 -17.50 -5.60 -18.91
N GLU A 99 -16.48 -6.39 -18.55
CA GLU A 99 -16.58 -7.44 -17.54
C GLU A 99 -17.00 -6.90 -16.17
N PHE A 100 -16.48 -5.74 -15.77
CA PHE A 100 -16.84 -5.04 -14.54
C PHE A 100 -18.15 -4.26 -14.61
N GLN A 101 -18.79 -4.19 -15.78
CA GLN A 101 -20.00 -3.40 -16.04
C GLN A 101 -19.81 -1.93 -15.66
N LEU A 102 -18.70 -1.35 -16.09
CA LEU A 102 -18.33 0.05 -15.83
C LEU A 102 -18.81 0.95 -16.97
N GLY A 103 -19.48 2.05 -16.62
CA GLY A 103 -19.78 3.14 -17.53
C GLY A 103 -18.54 3.93 -17.92
N GLU A 104 -18.66 4.88 -18.84
CA GLU A 104 -17.52 5.65 -19.37
C GLU A 104 -16.73 6.43 -18.31
N LEU A 105 -17.42 6.97 -17.31
CA LEU A 105 -16.82 7.79 -16.26
C LEU A 105 -16.36 6.98 -15.04
N ASP A 106 -16.71 5.68 -15.00
CA ASP A 106 -16.39 4.83 -13.85
C ASP A 106 -14.89 4.50 -13.79
N ALA A 107 -14.39 4.50 -12.57
CA ALA A 107 -13.06 4.08 -12.16
C ALA A 107 -12.84 2.56 -12.34
N VAL A 108 -11.68 2.15 -12.86
CA VAL A 108 -11.19 0.77 -12.72
C VAL A 108 -10.37 0.67 -11.43
N SER A 109 -10.88 -0.08 -10.46
CA SER A 109 -10.19 -0.33 -9.19
C SER A 109 -9.03 -1.31 -9.39
N ALA A 110 -7.85 -1.01 -8.84
CA ALA A 110 -6.68 -1.86 -9.01
C ALA A 110 -5.74 -1.98 -7.79
N VAL A 111 -5.06 -3.13 -7.71
CA VAL A 111 -3.88 -3.39 -6.89
C VAL A 111 -2.72 -3.66 -7.83
N PHE A 112 -1.63 -2.90 -7.71
CA PHE A 112 -0.50 -2.97 -8.63
C PHE A 112 0.80 -3.18 -7.86
N ASP A 113 1.47 -4.30 -8.13
CA ASP A 113 2.77 -4.63 -7.55
C ASP A 113 3.80 -4.88 -8.65
N ALA A 114 4.78 -3.98 -8.80
CA ALA A 114 5.95 -4.17 -9.65
C ALA A 114 7.25 -4.04 -8.85
N SER A 115 7.22 -4.49 -7.59
CA SER A 115 8.38 -4.46 -6.69
C SER A 115 9.51 -5.38 -7.16
N GLU A 116 10.72 -5.17 -6.67
CA GLU A 116 11.90 -6.01 -6.93
C GLU A 116 12.26 -6.12 -8.41
N ASN A 117 12.25 -4.99 -9.11
CA ASN A 117 12.62 -4.88 -10.51
C ASN A 117 13.66 -3.77 -10.70
N SER A 118 13.92 -3.40 -11.95
CA SER A 118 14.83 -2.33 -12.33
C SER A 118 14.09 -1.13 -12.90
N ILE A 119 12.87 -0.86 -12.44
CA ILE A 119 12.01 0.23 -12.95
C ILE A 119 12.56 1.59 -12.50
N THR A 120 12.59 2.56 -13.43
CA THR A 120 13.05 3.92 -13.17
C THR A 120 11.89 4.93 -13.21
N ASP A 121 12.20 6.23 -13.13
CA ASP A 121 11.21 7.30 -13.23
C ASP A 121 10.43 7.29 -14.56
N GLU A 122 11.05 6.85 -15.65
CA GLU A 122 10.37 6.75 -16.95
C GLU A 122 9.35 5.60 -16.96
N GLY A 123 9.67 4.45 -16.36
CA GLY A 123 8.71 3.37 -16.16
C GLY A 123 7.53 3.79 -15.27
N VAL A 124 7.78 4.57 -14.22
CA VAL A 124 6.73 5.18 -13.38
C VAL A 124 5.83 6.10 -14.20
N LYS A 125 6.41 6.95 -15.07
CA LYS A 125 5.66 7.83 -15.96
C LYS A 125 4.75 7.04 -16.90
N THR A 126 5.28 6.03 -17.58
CA THR A 126 4.51 5.13 -18.45
C THR A 126 3.34 4.50 -17.70
N LEU A 127 3.58 4.04 -16.46
CA LEU A 127 2.56 3.45 -15.62
C LEU A 127 1.45 4.44 -15.27
N THR A 128 1.79 5.64 -14.80
CA THR A 128 0.80 6.67 -14.44
C THR A 128 0.02 7.18 -15.65
N THR A 129 0.64 7.26 -16.84
CA THR A 129 -0.06 7.62 -18.08
C THR A 129 -1.13 6.58 -18.46
N LEU A 130 -0.84 5.29 -18.30
CA LEU A 130 -1.84 4.24 -18.49
C LEU A 130 -2.98 4.38 -17.48
N PHE A 131 -2.64 4.65 -16.21
CA PHE A 131 -3.65 4.83 -15.17
C PHE A 131 -4.59 5.99 -15.48
N ASP A 132 -4.06 7.14 -15.90
CA ASP A 132 -4.88 8.30 -16.27
C ASP A 132 -5.75 8.03 -17.51
N THR A 133 -5.17 7.40 -18.53
CA THR A 133 -5.87 7.07 -19.80
C THR A 133 -7.12 6.25 -19.56
N TRP A 134 -7.02 5.26 -18.68
CA TRP A 134 -8.11 4.30 -18.43
C TRP A 134 -8.88 4.54 -17.13
N ARG A 135 -8.58 5.64 -16.42
CA ARG A 135 -9.12 5.93 -15.09
C ARG A 135 -8.91 4.72 -14.17
N ILE A 136 -7.68 4.20 -14.12
CA ILE A 136 -7.29 3.14 -13.19
C ILE A 136 -6.95 3.83 -11.87
N HIS A 137 -7.62 3.41 -10.81
CA HIS A 137 -7.47 3.91 -9.46
C HIS A 137 -6.83 2.84 -8.61
N VAL A 138 -5.54 3.04 -8.34
CA VAL A 138 -4.74 2.07 -7.59
C VAL A 138 -4.90 2.32 -6.10
N HIS A 139 -5.46 1.37 -5.34
CA HIS A 139 -5.51 1.50 -3.87
C HIS A 139 -4.25 0.99 -3.19
N ILE A 140 -3.50 0.11 -3.84
CA ILE A 140 -2.25 -0.44 -3.32
C ILE A 140 -1.24 -0.39 -4.45
N LEU A 141 -0.26 0.49 -4.34
CA LEU A 141 0.84 0.66 -5.28
C LEU A 141 2.15 0.21 -4.62
N LYS A 142 2.71 -0.90 -5.11
CA LYS A 142 3.99 -1.41 -4.62
C LYS A 142 5.06 -1.35 -5.70
N LEU A 143 6.08 -0.56 -5.41
CA LEU A 143 7.25 -0.33 -6.25
C LEU A 143 8.54 -0.42 -5.41
N TYR A 144 8.51 -1.20 -4.32
CA TYR A 144 9.66 -1.46 -3.45
C TYR A 144 10.83 -2.04 -4.26
N ARG A 145 12.07 -1.67 -3.93
CA ARG A 145 13.28 -2.25 -4.55
C ARG A 145 13.29 -2.07 -6.07
N ASN A 146 13.27 -0.81 -6.49
CA ASN A 146 13.41 -0.36 -7.86
C ASN A 146 14.49 0.74 -7.91
N GLN A 147 14.57 1.47 -9.03
CA GLN A 147 15.54 2.55 -9.25
C GLN A 147 14.84 3.91 -9.33
N ILE A 148 13.77 4.12 -8.56
CA ILE A 148 12.96 5.35 -8.59
C ILE A 148 13.67 6.46 -7.82
N THR A 149 13.66 7.68 -8.36
CA THR A 149 14.23 8.88 -7.73
C THR A 149 13.12 9.87 -7.33
N ASP A 150 13.50 11.07 -6.90
CA ASP A 150 12.56 12.16 -6.61
C ASP A 150 11.68 12.52 -7.81
N LYS A 151 12.16 12.35 -9.05
CA LYS A 151 11.34 12.61 -10.24
C LYS A 151 10.16 11.65 -10.32
N GLY A 152 10.39 10.34 -10.14
CA GLY A 152 9.32 9.35 -10.11
C GLY A 152 8.41 9.53 -8.89
N ALA A 153 8.96 9.88 -7.73
CA ALA A 153 8.16 10.21 -6.55
C ALA A 153 7.20 11.38 -6.80
N LYS A 154 7.66 12.45 -7.44
CA LYS A 154 6.82 13.60 -7.86
C LYS A 154 5.74 13.18 -8.87
N THR A 155 6.08 12.32 -9.83
CA THR A 155 5.10 11.77 -10.78
C THR A 155 3.99 11.00 -10.07
N ILE A 156 4.35 10.14 -9.12
CA ILE A 156 3.39 9.40 -8.27
C ILE A 156 2.56 10.39 -7.44
N ALA A 157 3.19 11.38 -6.82
CA ALA A 157 2.52 12.38 -6.00
C ALA A 157 1.49 13.19 -6.81
N ASN A 158 1.82 13.56 -8.05
CA ASN A 158 0.91 14.24 -8.96
C ASN A 158 -0.27 13.35 -9.36
N TYR A 159 -0.02 12.09 -9.73
CA TYR A 159 -1.09 11.13 -10.01
C TYR A 159 -2.05 11.02 -8.82
N ILE A 160 -1.54 10.86 -7.60
CA ILE A 160 -2.36 10.78 -6.38
C ILE A 160 -3.15 12.07 -6.15
N TYR A 161 -2.51 13.23 -6.31
CA TYR A 161 -3.14 14.52 -6.02
C TYR A 161 -4.31 14.84 -6.97
N LEU A 162 -4.21 14.43 -8.23
CA LEU A 162 -5.24 14.67 -9.25
C LEU A 162 -6.39 13.65 -9.17
N ASN A 163 -6.25 12.62 -8.33
CA ASN A 163 -7.15 11.50 -8.33
C ASN A 163 -8.11 11.54 -7.11
N PRO A 164 -9.44 11.62 -7.33
CA PRO A 164 -10.41 11.73 -6.23
C PRO A 164 -10.52 10.46 -5.38
N HIS A 165 -10.08 9.30 -5.90
CA HIS A 165 -10.09 8.04 -5.19
C HIS A 165 -8.76 7.83 -4.44
N PRO A 166 -8.78 7.74 -3.09
CA PRO A 166 -7.56 7.62 -2.32
C PRO A 166 -6.81 6.30 -2.55
N VAL A 167 -5.48 6.40 -2.57
CA VAL A 167 -4.57 5.26 -2.45
C VAL A 167 -4.44 4.87 -0.98
N LEU A 168 -4.58 3.60 -0.64
CA LEU A 168 -4.52 3.11 0.74
C LEU A 168 -3.10 2.71 1.16
N GLU A 169 -2.26 2.29 0.21
CA GLU A 169 -0.86 1.93 0.46
C GLU A 169 0.03 2.33 -0.72
N VAL A 170 1.14 3.01 -0.41
CA VAL A 170 2.24 3.30 -1.32
C VAL A 170 3.53 2.75 -0.72
N HIS A 171 4.13 1.79 -1.42
CA HIS A 171 5.37 1.16 -0.99
C HIS A 171 6.53 1.49 -1.93
N LEU A 172 7.42 2.37 -1.47
CA LEU A 172 8.56 2.90 -2.22
C LEU A 172 9.90 2.71 -1.49
N SER A 173 9.96 1.91 -0.44
CA SER A 173 11.20 1.59 0.26
C SER A 173 12.25 0.98 -0.69
N HIS A 174 13.54 1.07 -0.34
CA HIS A 174 14.63 0.55 -1.16
C HIS A 174 14.64 1.11 -2.60
N ASN A 175 14.44 2.41 -2.72
CA ASN A 175 14.63 3.15 -3.97
C ASN A 175 15.72 4.22 -3.74
N GLN A 176 15.73 5.27 -4.56
CA GLN A 176 16.72 6.34 -4.53
C GLN A 176 16.08 7.71 -4.21
N LEU A 177 15.00 7.74 -3.42
CA LEU A 177 14.35 8.99 -3.01
C LEU A 177 15.22 9.73 -2.01
N THR A 178 15.37 11.03 -2.17
CA THR A 178 15.96 11.92 -1.16
C THR A 178 14.89 12.52 -0.27
N ASP A 179 15.31 13.37 0.67
CA ASP A 179 14.45 14.23 1.48
C ASP A 179 13.37 14.95 0.64
N GLU A 180 13.72 15.44 -0.55
CA GLU A 180 12.80 16.21 -1.40
C GLU A 180 11.69 15.33 -1.99
N GLY A 181 12.01 14.14 -2.51
CA GLY A 181 11.01 13.21 -3.01
C GLY A 181 10.03 12.77 -1.93
N MET A 182 10.52 12.55 -0.71
CA MET A 182 9.69 12.21 0.45
C MET A 182 8.75 13.35 0.85
N LYS A 183 9.28 14.58 0.93
CA LYS A 183 8.47 15.79 1.23
C LYS A 183 7.33 15.95 0.24
N HIS A 184 7.57 15.75 -1.06
CA HIS A 184 6.51 15.83 -2.07
C HIS A 184 5.38 14.83 -1.84
N LEU A 185 5.69 13.57 -1.54
CA LEU A 185 4.67 12.55 -1.23
C LEU A 185 3.88 12.92 0.03
N LEU A 186 4.57 13.31 1.10
CA LEU A 186 3.96 13.69 2.37
C LEU A 186 3.06 14.92 2.24
N TRP A 187 3.52 15.93 1.49
CA TRP A 187 2.74 17.12 1.18
C TRP A 187 1.44 16.77 0.47
N THR A 188 1.51 15.89 -0.55
CA THR A 188 0.34 15.45 -1.30
C THR A 188 -0.73 14.86 -0.38
N PHE A 189 -0.37 13.96 0.53
CA PHE A 189 -1.34 13.37 1.46
C PHE A 189 -1.89 14.37 2.48
N ALA A 190 -1.08 15.34 2.91
CA ALA A 190 -1.53 16.38 3.83
C ALA A 190 -2.57 17.30 3.18
N LYS A 191 -2.38 17.67 1.90
CA LYS A 191 -3.25 18.61 1.18
C LYS A 191 -4.40 17.96 0.43
N HIS A 192 -4.36 16.66 0.18
CA HIS A 192 -5.43 15.97 -0.53
C HIS A 192 -6.64 15.68 0.38
N GLU A 193 -7.83 16.10 -0.07
CA GLU A 193 -9.08 16.07 0.71
C GLU A 193 -9.60 14.64 0.96
N GLY A 194 -9.19 13.68 0.13
CA GLY A 194 -9.56 12.27 0.25
C GLY A 194 -8.90 11.54 1.42
N TYR A 195 -7.96 12.17 2.14
CA TYR A 195 -7.28 11.54 3.28
C TYR A 195 -7.75 12.13 4.62
N PRO A 196 -7.79 11.33 5.71
CA PRO A 196 -7.70 9.86 5.72
C PRO A 196 -8.84 9.22 4.95
N ALA A 197 -8.58 8.04 4.38
CA ALA A 197 -9.44 7.38 3.40
C ALA A 197 -10.33 6.31 4.02
N TYR A 198 -11.43 5.95 3.36
CA TYR A 198 -12.16 4.73 3.73
C TYR A 198 -11.37 3.48 3.33
N PRO A 199 -11.22 2.49 4.22
CA PRO A 199 -10.36 1.33 3.95
C PRO A 199 -11.01 0.27 3.05
N ASN A 200 -12.27 0.42 2.65
CA ASN A 200 -12.93 -0.51 1.75
C ASN A 200 -13.06 0.11 0.36
N PRO A 201 -12.31 -0.37 -0.65
CA PRO A 201 -12.41 0.13 -2.02
C PRO A 201 -13.80 -0.01 -2.66
N MET A 202 -14.63 -0.93 -2.14
CA MET A 202 -16.01 -1.13 -2.61
C MET A 202 -17.02 -0.18 -1.99
N ASP A 203 -16.65 0.45 -0.88
CA ASP A 203 -17.43 1.56 -0.39
C ASP A 203 -17.11 2.71 -1.37
N LYS A 204 -18.09 3.10 -2.21
CA LYS A 204 -17.96 4.13 -3.26
C LYS A 204 -17.75 5.55 -2.69
N PHE A 205 -16.95 5.67 -1.64
CA PHE A 205 -16.62 6.92 -0.98
C PHE A 205 -15.26 7.39 -1.48
N ASP A 206 -15.28 8.00 -2.66
CA ASP A 206 -14.28 8.99 -3.07
C ASP A 206 -14.28 10.20 -2.11
N ASN A 207 -13.50 11.23 -2.41
CA ASN A 207 -13.53 12.48 -1.64
C ASN A 207 -14.94 13.09 -1.51
N VAL A 208 -15.81 12.93 -2.51
CA VAL A 208 -17.22 13.38 -2.46
C VAL A 208 -18.01 12.56 -1.45
N GLY A 209 -17.98 11.23 -1.57
CA GLY A 209 -18.65 10.35 -0.63
C GLY A 209 -18.11 10.49 0.80
N ARG A 210 -16.84 10.88 0.94
CA ARG A 210 -16.27 11.27 2.23
C ARG A 210 -17.00 12.47 2.83
N GLN A 211 -17.10 13.55 2.07
CA GLN A 211 -17.76 14.78 2.51
C GLN A 211 -19.24 14.55 2.83
N THR A 212 -19.94 13.79 2.00
CA THR A 212 -21.34 13.41 2.24
C THR A 212 -21.48 12.61 3.54
N ALA A 213 -20.62 11.62 3.79
CA ALA A 213 -20.69 10.83 5.02
C ALA A 213 -20.46 11.65 6.30
N ILE A 214 -19.64 12.70 6.22
CA ILE A 214 -19.44 13.66 7.31
C ILE A 214 -20.72 14.48 7.51
N GLN A 215 -21.29 15.02 6.44
CA GLN A 215 -22.51 15.83 6.48
C GLN A 215 -23.72 15.06 7.03
N GLU A 216 -23.86 13.79 6.65
CA GLU A 216 -24.96 12.92 7.07
C GLU A 216 -24.74 12.27 8.44
N GLY A 217 -23.60 12.51 9.10
CA GLY A 217 -23.30 11.94 10.42
C GLY A 217 -23.04 10.43 10.43
N ILE A 218 -22.86 9.80 9.26
CA ILE A 218 -22.61 8.37 9.10
C ILE A 218 -21.10 8.01 9.07
N ALA A 219 -20.23 9.02 9.13
CA ALA A 219 -18.77 8.90 9.16
C ALA A 219 -18.20 8.14 10.38
N LEU A 220 -19.02 7.90 11.40
CA LEU A 220 -18.62 7.27 12.65
C LEU A 220 -19.06 5.79 12.71
N GLY A 221 -18.19 4.95 13.25
CA GLY A 221 -18.49 3.56 13.61
C GLY A 221 -19.21 3.45 14.95
N ARG A 222 -19.51 2.22 15.38
CA ARG A 222 -19.99 1.98 16.75
C ARG A 222 -18.97 2.52 17.76
N GLY A 223 -19.44 3.28 18.75
CA GLY A 223 -18.58 3.91 19.76
C GLY A 223 -18.00 5.27 19.34
N GLY A 224 -18.42 5.83 18.20
CA GLY A 224 -17.99 7.17 17.77
C GLY A 224 -16.64 7.19 17.05
N ASN A 225 -15.93 6.06 16.96
CA ASN A 225 -14.64 5.98 16.26
C ASN A 225 -14.80 6.29 14.77
N ARG A 226 -13.86 7.07 14.23
CA ARG A 226 -13.80 7.38 12.80
C ARG A 226 -13.55 6.11 11.99
N ARG A 227 -14.23 5.97 10.86
CA ARG A 227 -14.06 4.84 9.93
C ARG A 227 -12.88 4.99 8.97
N TRP A 228 -12.29 6.19 8.92
CA TRP A 228 -11.19 6.54 8.02
C TRP A 228 -9.85 6.03 8.56
N VAL A 229 -8.96 5.69 7.63
CA VAL A 229 -7.66 5.12 7.92
C VAL A 229 -6.58 5.94 7.18
N PRO A 230 -5.46 6.27 7.85
CA PRO A 230 -4.33 6.92 7.20
C PRO A 230 -3.77 6.06 6.07
N VAL A 231 -3.23 6.70 5.03
CA VAL A 231 -2.49 5.99 3.97
C VAL A 231 -1.25 5.35 4.56
N TRP A 232 -0.95 4.11 4.17
CA TRP A 232 0.34 3.49 4.49
C TRP A 232 1.40 3.97 3.51
N LEU A 233 2.40 4.69 4.01
CA LEU A 233 3.49 5.19 3.20
C LEU A 233 4.81 4.59 3.70
N ARG A 234 5.41 3.72 2.88
CA ARG A 234 6.68 3.04 3.20
C ARG A 234 7.81 3.64 2.37
N LEU A 235 8.75 4.29 3.04
CA LEU A 235 9.86 5.05 2.45
C LEU A 235 11.23 4.62 2.99
N GLU A 236 11.27 3.63 3.88
CA GLU A 236 12.50 3.15 4.51
C GLU A 236 13.56 2.69 3.49
N ASN A 237 14.84 2.78 3.87
CA ASN A 237 15.97 2.38 3.01
C ASN A 237 16.05 3.13 1.66
N ASN A 238 15.67 4.40 1.65
CA ASN A 238 15.97 5.36 0.59
C ASN A 238 17.16 6.25 1.00
N ASN A 239 17.46 7.30 0.23
CA ASN A 239 18.56 8.23 0.47
C ASN A 239 18.17 9.40 1.40
N LEU A 240 17.47 9.11 2.50
CA LEU A 240 17.09 10.11 3.50
C LEU A 240 18.31 10.51 4.32
N THR A 241 18.70 11.79 4.22
CA THR A 241 19.93 12.28 4.88
C THR A 241 19.66 12.77 6.29
N ASP A 242 18.51 13.38 6.55
CA ASP A 242 18.16 13.93 7.85
C ASP A 242 16.68 13.64 8.20
N VAL A 243 16.49 12.60 9.01
CA VAL A 243 15.15 12.23 9.51
C VAL A 243 14.54 13.33 10.37
N ASP A 244 15.34 13.99 11.21
CA ASP A 244 14.82 14.98 12.15
C ASP A 244 14.33 16.22 11.39
N ALA A 245 15.11 16.68 10.40
CA ALA A 245 14.71 17.77 9.50
C ALA A 245 13.45 17.42 8.69
N LEU A 246 13.27 16.16 8.26
CA LEU A 246 12.02 15.72 7.61
C LEU A 246 10.82 15.84 8.56
N PHE A 247 10.96 15.42 9.82
CA PHE A 247 9.89 15.51 10.81
C PHE A 247 9.58 16.95 11.25
N ASP A 248 10.59 17.81 11.33
CA ASP A 248 10.40 19.24 11.56
C ASP A 248 9.65 19.88 10.38
N TRP A 249 10.07 19.59 9.15
CA TRP A 249 9.35 20.03 7.95
C TRP A 249 7.90 19.52 7.92
N MET A 250 7.65 18.27 8.32
CA MET A 250 6.29 17.73 8.42
C MET A 250 5.43 18.51 9.42
N ARG A 251 6.01 18.90 10.56
CA ARG A 251 5.33 19.73 11.57
C ARG A 251 4.96 21.10 11.00
N GLU A 252 5.90 21.75 10.31
CA GLU A 252 5.70 23.06 9.67
C GLU A 252 4.66 23.03 8.55
N ASN A 253 4.51 21.89 7.88
CA ASN A 253 3.58 21.72 6.75
C ASN A 253 2.27 21.02 7.14
N GLU A 254 2.01 20.86 8.45
CA GLU A 254 0.79 20.26 9.01
C GLU A 254 0.53 18.82 8.53
N VAL A 255 1.60 18.07 8.24
CA VAL A 255 1.49 16.66 7.88
C VAL A 255 1.21 15.87 9.16
N THR A 256 -0.03 15.43 9.34
CA THR A 256 -0.40 14.58 10.49
C THR A 256 -0.06 13.12 10.19
N TYR A 257 0.65 12.49 11.13
CA TYR A 257 1.15 11.14 10.94
C TYR A 257 0.97 10.27 12.20
N CYS A 258 1.02 8.97 11.99
CA CYS A 258 1.13 7.98 13.05
C CYS A 258 2.32 7.07 12.74
N ILE A 259 3.28 7.02 13.66
CA ILE A 259 4.37 6.03 13.61
C ILE A 259 3.83 4.68 14.05
N ALA A 260 3.85 3.73 13.13
CA ALA A 260 3.37 2.38 13.34
C ALA A 260 4.56 1.41 13.44
N HIS A 261 4.65 0.73 14.57
CA HIS A 261 5.64 -0.33 14.75
C HIS A 261 5.14 -1.61 14.05
N PRO A 262 5.98 -2.42 13.40
CA PRO A 262 5.55 -3.63 12.69
C PRO A 262 4.76 -4.64 13.54
N ARG A 263 4.94 -4.60 14.86
CA ARG A 263 4.26 -5.47 15.83
C ARG A 263 3.05 -4.81 16.53
N ASP A 264 2.68 -3.59 16.16
CA ASP A 264 1.54 -2.89 16.75
C ASP A 264 0.22 -3.39 16.13
N PRO A 265 -0.63 -4.11 16.87
CA PRO A 265 -1.87 -4.63 16.32
C PRO A 265 -2.94 -3.54 16.10
N HIS A 266 -2.73 -2.32 16.61
CA HIS A 266 -3.69 -1.22 16.56
C HIS A 266 -3.49 -0.30 15.35
N CYS A 267 -2.40 -0.48 14.61
CA CYS A 267 -2.14 0.18 13.33
C CYS A 267 -2.12 -0.87 12.23
N THR A 268 -3.14 -0.88 11.38
CA THR A 268 -3.28 -1.81 10.25
C THR A 268 -3.72 -1.06 8.99
N ALA A 269 -3.86 -1.76 7.86
CA ALA A 269 -4.49 -1.20 6.67
C ALA A 269 -5.96 -0.75 6.89
N ARG A 270 -6.57 -1.10 8.03
CA ARG A 270 -7.97 -0.79 8.35
C ARG A 270 -8.17 -0.05 9.67
N ALA A 271 -7.11 0.29 10.39
CA ALA A 271 -7.21 0.92 11.71
C ALA A 271 -5.96 1.74 12.03
N CYS A 272 -6.15 2.80 12.83
CA CYS A 272 -5.08 3.59 13.40
C CYS A 272 -5.36 3.82 14.89
N LYS A 273 -4.36 3.59 15.74
CA LYS A 273 -4.46 3.81 17.19
C LYS A 273 -4.70 5.28 17.57
N LEU A 274 -4.37 6.21 16.69
CA LEU A 274 -4.55 7.65 16.91
C LEU A 274 -5.86 8.19 16.31
N ALA A 275 -6.68 7.36 15.67
CA ALA A 275 -7.96 7.75 15.04
C ALA A 275 -9.13 7.86 16.06
N GLU A 276 -8.86 8.47 17.21
CA GLU A 276 -9.87 8.69 18.26
C GLU A 276 -10.78 9.90 17.96
N PRO A 277 -12.04 9.88 18.43
CA PRO A 277 -12.93 11.03 18.31
C PRO A 277 -12.33 12.28 18.99
N GLY A 278 -12.43 13.44 18.35
CA GLY A 278 -11.94 14.71 18.91
C GLY A 278 -10.45 14.99 18.69
N ARG A 279 -9.67 14.03 18.17
CA ARG A 279 -8.28 14.27 17.73
C ARG A 279 -8.22 14.79 16.29
N ALA A 280 -7.09 15.39 15.93
CA ALA A 280 -6.77 15.73 14.55
C ALA A 280 -6.81 14.48 13.66
N GLU A 281 -7.23 14.63 12.41
CA GLU A 281 -7.22 13.53 11.46
C GLU A 281 -5.79 13.18 11.07
N ILE A 282 -5.39 11.93 11.28
CA ILE A 282 -4.09 11.42 10.86
C ILE A 282 -4.14 11.08 9.38
N LYS A 283 -3.30 11.70 8.58
CA LYS A 283 -3.26 11.51 7.12
C LYS A 283 -2.40 10.32 6.73
N VAL A 284 -1.26 10.12 7.39
CA VAL A 284 -0.24 9.15 6.99
C VAL A 284 0.16 8.17 8.11
N HIS A 285 0.24 6.88 7.80
CA HIS A 285 0.99 5.90 8.58
C HIS A 285 2.42 5.80 8.03
N LEU A 286 3.39 5.98 8.91
CA LEU A 286 4.81 5.77 8.61
C LEU A 286 5.34 4.60 9.46
N PRO A 287 6.14 3.68 8.88
CA PRO A 287 6.72 2.59 9.66
C PRO A 287 7.81 3.12 10.60
N SER A 288 7.92 2.54 11.80
CA SER A 288 8.99 2.91 12.75
C SER A 288 10.39 2.71 12.18
N SER A 289 10.54 1.78 11.24
CA SER A 289 11.80 1.52 10.54
C SER A 289 12.32 2.71 9.74
N LEU A 290 11.47 3.66 9.34
CA LEU A 290 11.91 4.92 8.71
C LEU A 290 12.83 5.72 9.64
N ILE A 291 12.53 5.71 10.94
CA ILE A 291 13.33 6.35 11.99
C ILE A 291 14.57 5.50 12.29
N GLU A 292 14.43 4.18 12.34
CA GLU A 292 15.55 3.27 12.64
C GLU A 292 16.64 3.28 11.55
N THR A 293 16.28 3.56 10.30
CA THR A 293 17.23 3.62 9.18
C THR A 293 18.18 4.82 9.24
N SER A 294 17.79 5.97 9.82
CA SER A 294 18.70 7.13 9.94
C SER A 294 19.86 6.88 10.91
N HIS A 295 19.62 6.11 11.98
CA HIS A 295 20.67 5.75 12.92
C HIS A 295 21.78 4.89 12.31
N ARG A 296 21.52 4.21 11.18
CA ARG A 296 22.55 3.43 10.46
C ARG A 296 23.42 4.28 9.55
N HIS A 297 22.89 5.38 8.99
CA HIS A 297 23.64 6.31 8.15
C HIS A 297 24.55 7.25 8.96
N ASN A 298 24.23 7.46 10.25
CA ASN A 298 25.05 8.23 11.20
C ASN A 298 26.09 7.39 11.98
N MET A 299 26.20 6.09 11.71
CA MET A 299 27.29 5.27 12.25
C MET A 299 28.57 5.51 11.44
N PRO A 300 29.70 5.88 12.07
CA PRO A 300 30.97 5.89 11.36
C PRO A 300 31.25 4.49 10.79
N PRO A 301 31.91 4.39 9.61
CA PRO A 301 32.25 3.10 9.04
C PRO A 301 32.96 2.24 10.09
N PRO A 302 32.70 0.92 10.16
CA PRO A 302 33.38 0.05 11.10
C PRO A 302 34.88 0.25 10.89
N GLN A 303 35.58 0.69 11.94
CA GLN A 303 37.02 0.86 11.90
C GLN A 303 37.60 -0.50 11.52
N GLY A 304 38.08 -0.60 10.29
CA GLY A 304 38.70 -1.80 9.77
C GLY A 304 39.77 -2.24 10.77
N SER A 305 39.62 -3.45 11.29
CA SER A 305 40.63 -4.14 12.06
C SER A 305 41.95 -4.01 11.32
N ARG A 306 42.90 -3.24 11.87
CA ARG A 306 44.27 -3.14 11.41
C ARG A 306 44.80 -4.55 11.19
N ALA A 307 44.96 -4.94 9.92
CA ALA A 307 45.82 -6.06 9.57
C ALA A 307 47.22 -5.74 10.12
N GLY A 308 47.71 -6.60 11.02
CA GLY A 308 49.06 -6.47 11.57
C GLY A 308 50.11 -6.53 10.46
N PRO A 309 51.29 -5.93 10.68
CA PRO A 309 52.33 -5.87 9.66
C PRO A 309 52.84 -7.29 9.36
N HIS A 310 52.67 -7.72 8.10
CA HIS A 310 53.34 -8.91 7.59
C HIS A 310 54.84 -8.65 7.56
N SER A 311 55.57 -9.34 8.45
CA SER A 311 57.02 -9.37 8.45
C SER A 311 57.54 -10.12 7.22
N HIS A 312 58.39 -9.44 6.46
CA HIS A 312 59.28 -10.00 5.45
C HIS A 312 59.99 -11.28 5.93
N ARG A 313 59.93 -12.34 5.12
CA ARG A 313 61.06 -13.28 4.99
C ARG A 313 61.42 -13.37 3.50
N GLY A 314 62.57 -12.81 3.17
CA GLY A 314 63.20 -12.96 1.87
C GLY A 314 63.67 -14.39 1.64
N GLY A 315 63.27 -14.98 0.52
CA GLY A 315 63.93 -16.14 -0.06
C GLY A 315 64.98 -15.64 -1.05
N GLY A 316 66.26 -15.76 -0.69
CA GLY A 316 67.38 -15.56 -1.62
C GLY A 316 67.46 -16.70 -2.65
N PRO A 317 68.14 -16.48 -3.80
CA PRO A 317 68.27 -17.46 -4.86
C PRO A 317 69.26 -18.58 -4.50
N PRO A 318 69.09 -19.82 -5.01
CA PRO A 318 70.05 -20.89 -4.81
C PRO A 318 71.29 -20.72 -5.71
N PRO A 319 72.49 -21.15 -5.26
CA PRO A 319 73.73 -21.00 -6.02
C PRO A 319 73.86 -22.04 -7.14
N GLN A 320 74.54 -21.62 -8.21
CA GLN A 320 74.96 -22.43 -9.35
C GLN A 320 76.03 -23.45 -8.94
N HIS A 321 75.97 -24.66 -9.51
CA HIS A 321 77.13 -25.54 -9.62
C HIS A 321 77.26 -26.07 -11.05
N ASN A 322 78.35 -25.66 -11.70
CA ASN A 322 78.89 -26.25 -12.91
C ASN A 322 79.69 -27.53 -12.58
N GLY A 323 79.65 -28.50 -13.49
CA GLY A 323 80.80 -29.35 -13.81
C GLY A 323 80.67 -30.85 -13.46
N ARG A 324 80.24 -31.67 -14.43
CA ARG A 324 81.12 -32.52 -15.26
C ARG A 324 80.36 -33.01 -16.48
#